data_AF-A0A2Z4PYS2-F1
#
_entry.id   AF-A0A2Z4PYS2-F1
#
_cell.length_a   1.000
_cell.length_b   1.000
_cell.length_c   1.000
_cell.angle_alpha   90.00
_cell.angle_beta   90.00
_cell.angle_gamma   90.00
#
_symmetry.space_group_name_H-M   'P 1'
#
loop_
_entity.id
_entity.type
_entity.pdbx_description
1 polymer ?
#
loop_
_entity_poly.entity_id
_entity_poly.type
_entity_poly.pdbx_seq_one_letter_code
_entity_poly.pdbx_strand_id
1 'polypeptide(L)'
;MKTLLIFSCLVFSALAQAKEMPSTELIQARLDASGLTKVGQWNDSQDGISQRIDGGTIVITKDGFAAAMELVETSDSELELSFLKANNVCVSGALESIDMAQHTTLRQSMRKSFNSSLTAYENRATTSAWGYQFKTELAKHNGSTLAICGLR
;
A
#
# COMPACT_ATOMS: atom_id res chain seq x y z
N MET A 1 -4.00 45.11 37.55
CA MET A 1 -2.93 44.45 36.76
C MET A 1 -3.57 43.33 35.95
N LYS A 2 -3.66 43.48 34.62
CA LYS A 2 -4.16 42.46 33.71
C LYS A 2 -2.93 41.80 33.09
N THR A 3 -2.60 40.58 33.51
CA THR A 3 -1.59 39.76 32.81
C THR A 3 -2.33 38.77 31.95
N LEU A 4 -2.17 38.98 30.64
CA LEU A 4 -2.81 38.29 29.53
C LEU A 4 -2.21 36.88 29.39
N LEU A 5 -3.08 35.93 29.04
CA LEU A 5 -2.80 34.50 28.83
C LEU A 5 -1.61 34.25 27.89
N ILE A 6 -0.68 33.39 28.33
CA ILE A 6 0.35 32.82 27.46
C ILE A 6 -0.31 31.75 26.58
N PHE A 7 -0.51 32.11 25.32
CA PHE A 7 -0.72 31.20 24.21
C PHE A 7 0.48 30.23 24.14
N SER A 8 0.29 29.02 24.65
CA SER A 8 1.19 27.89 24.38
C SER A 8 0.36 26.73 23.84
N CYS A 9 -0.34 27.01 22.73
CA CYS A 9 -0.72 25.98 21.78
C CYS A 9 0.59 25.49 21.13
N LEU A 10 1.25 24.51 21.76
CA LEU A 10 2.13 23.58 21.07
C LEU A 10 1.25 22.83 20.07
N VAL A 11 1.06 23.43 18.90
CA VAL A 11 0.40 22.80 17.78
C VAL A 11 1.31 21.65 17.38
N PHE A 12 0.87 20.46 17.76
CA PHE A 12 1.22 19.16 17.20
C PHE A 12 1.62 19.32 15.73
N SER A 13 2.92 19.32 15.46
CA SER A 13 3.48 19.08 14.14
C SER A 13 4.59 18.05 14.31
N ALA A 14 4.25 16.94 14.98
CA ALA A 14 4.87 15.69 14.57
C ALA A 14 4.44 15.50 13.11
N LEU A 15 5.28 15.97 12.19
CA LEU A 15 5.44 15.31 10.90
C LEU A 15 5.65 13.85 11.28
N ALA A 16 4.58 13.05 11.23
CA ALA A 16 4.66 11.62 11.45
C ALA A 16 5.57 11.11 10.34
N GLN A 17 6.86 11.03 10.66
CA GLN A 17 7.87 10.54 9.75
C GLN A 17 7.42 9.14 9.39
N ALA A 18 7.22 8.90 8.09
CA ALA A 18 6.80 7.60 7.63
C ALA A 18 7.78 6.57 8.20
N LYS A 19 7.24 5.58 8.92
CA LYS A 19 7.99 4.49 9.52
C LYS A 19 8.79 3.83 8.41
N GLU A 20 10.07 3.58 8.66
CA GLU A 20 10.95 2.91 7.68
C GLU A 20 10.33 1.60 7.20
N MET A 21 10.50 1.34 5.91
CA MET A 21 10.06 0.11 5.28
C MET A 21 10.68 -1.10 6.00
N PRO A 22 9.92 -2.18 6.26
CA PRO A 22 10.50 -3.40 6.80
C PRO A 22 11.57 -3.99 5.87
N SER A 23 12.47 -4.84 6.40
CA SER A 23 13.48 -5.51 5.57
C SER A 23 12.83 -6.41 4.52
N THR A 24 13.55 -6.68 3.42
CA THR A 24 13.06 -7.54 2.33
C THR A 24 12.63 -8.91 2.85
N GLU A 25 13.43 -9.50 3.75
CA GLU A 25 13.17 -10.81 4.35
C GLU A 25 11.88 -10.79 5.19
N LEU A 26 11.64 -9.70 5.92
CA LEU A 26 10.45 -9.56 6.74
C LEU A 26 9.19 -9.35 5.88
N ILE A 27 9.29 -8.55 4.81
CA ILE A 27 8.18 -8.38 3.84
C ILE A 27 7.85 -9.72 3.19
N GLN A 28 8.86 -10.45 2.72
CA GLN A 28 8.69 -11.77 2.12
C GLN A 28 8.02 -12.75 3.08
N ALA A 29 8.52 -12.85 4.32
CA ALA A 29 7.97 -13.76 5.32
C ALA A 29 6.49 -13.46 5.64
N ARG A 30 6.11 -12.18 5.69
CA ARG A 30 4.73 -11.77 5.94
C ARG A 30 3.81 -12.09 4.76
N LEU A 31 4.28 -11.88 3.52
CA LEU A 31 3.53 -12.25 2.33
C LEU A 31 3.33 -13.76 2.23
N ASP A 32 4.37 -14.54 2.49
CA ASP A 32 4.29 -16.00 2.50
C ASP A 32 3.32 -16.50 3.59
N ALA A 33 3.36 -15.90 4.79
CA ALA A 33 2.43 -16.22 5.87
C ALA A 33 0.97 -15.80 5.58
N SER A 34 0.76 -14.78 4.74
CA SER A 34 -0.58 -14.34 4.34
C SER A 34 -1.28 -15.30 3.36
N GLY A 35 -0.52 -16.21 2.74
CA GLY A 35 -1.01 -17.10 1.68
C GLY A 35 -1.23 -16.41 0.33
N LEU A 36 -0.86 -15.13 0.18
CA LEU A 36 -0.93 -14.40 -1.09
C LEU A 36 0.22 -14.76 -2.04
N THR A 37 1.35 -15.25 -1.51
CA THR A 37 2.52 -15.70 -2.27
C THR A 37 2.74 -17.19 -2.10
N LYS A 38 3.70 -17.74 -2.86
CA LYS A 38 4.02 -19.18 -2.86
C LYS A 38 5.47 -19.33 -2.46
N VAL A 39 5.70 -19.87 -1.26
CA VAL A 39 7.03 -20.12 -0.72
C VAL A 39 7.91 -20.82 -1.75
N GLY A 40 9.11 -20.26 -1.98
CA GLY A 40 10.08 -20.79 -2.93
C GLY A 40 9.85 -20.46 -4.40
N GLN A 41 8.83 -19.65 -4.75
CA GLN A 41 8.61 -19.18 -6.13
C GLN A 41 9.11 -17.75 -6.39
N TRP A 42 9.83 -17.18 -5.44
CA TRP A 42 10.46 -15.87 -5.57
C TRP A 42 11.59 -15.93 -6.59
N ASN A 43 11.63 -14.93 -7.47
CA ASN A 43 12.69 -14.70 -8.43
C ASN A 43 13.62 -13.61 -7.89
N ASP A 44 14.85 -14.00 -7.58
CA ASP A 44 15.89 -13.06 -7.19
C ASP A 44 16.47 -12.32 -8.41
N SER A 45 16.74 -11.03 -8.22
CA SER A 45 17.43 -10.16 -9.17
C SER A 45 18.49 -9.33 -8.45
N GLN A 46 19.33 -8.61 -9.19
CA GLN A 46 20.37 -7.77 -8.58
C GLN A 46 19.83 -6.70 -7.63
N ASP A 47 18.61 -6.21 -7.88
CA ASP A 47 18.03 -5.05 -7.18
C ASP A 47 16.92 -5.44 -6.19
N GLY A 48 16.60 -6.73 -6.08
CA GLY A 48 15.53 -7.20 -5.21
C GLY A 48 14.90 -8.53 -5.65
N ILE A 49 13.76 -8.85 -5.06
CA ILE A 49 13.01 -10.09 -5.31
C ILE A 49 11.65 -9.80 -5.90
N SER A 50 11.13 -10.73 -6.70
CA SER A 50 9.80 -10.60 -7.30
C SER A 50 9.06 -11.92 -7.36
N GLN A 51 7.74 -11.87 -7.36
CA GLN A 51 6.91 -13.05 -7.57
C GLN A 51 5.69 -12.70 -8.39
N ARG A 52 5.34 -13.55 -9.36
CA ARG A 52 4.02 -13.48 -10.00
C ARG A 52 2.97 -14.05 -9.05
N ILE A 53 1.83 -13.38 -8.97
CA ILE A 53 0.64 -13.82 -8.21
C ILE A 53 -0.56 -13.83 -9.15
N ASP A 54 -1.70 -14.34 -8.68
CA ASP A 54 -2.92 -14.33 -9.47
C ASP A 54 -3.33 -12.89 -9.82
N GLY A 55 -3.34 -12.57 -11.12
CA GLY A 55 -3.66 -11.25 -11.64
C GLY A 55 -2.61 -10.15 -11.43
N GLY A 56 -1.38 -10.47 -11.04
CA GLY A 56 -0.39 -9.41 -10.78
C GLY A 56 1.04 -9.87 -10.50
N THR A 57 1.87 -8.91 -10.13
CA THR A 57 3.28 -9.12 -9.76
C THR A 57 3.62 -8.31 -8.51
N ILE A 58 4.41 -8.94 -7.64
CA ILE A 58 5.00 -8.33 -6.46
C ILE A 58 6.48 -8.07 -6.73
N VAL A 59 6.98 -6.92 -6.31
CA VAL A 59 8.41 -6.56 -6.35
C VAL A 59 8.82 -5.95 -5.01
N ILE A 60 9.91 -6.45 -4.44
CA ILE A 60 10.52 -5.93 -3.20
C ILE A 60 11.97 -5.59 -3.52
N THR A 61 12.35 -4.33 -3.34
CA THR A 61 13.73 -3.85 -3.48
C THR A 61 14.17 -3.20 -2.17
N LYS A 62 15.44 -2.83 -2.07
CA LYS A 62 15.95 -2.05 -0.93
C LYS A 62 15.28 -0.67 -0.78
N ASP A 63 14.78 -0.12 -1.90
CA ASP A 63 14.25 1.25 -1.99
C ASP A 63 12.72 1.29 -1.97
N GLY A 64 12.05 0.13 -1.94
CA GLY A 64 10.60 0.09 -1.91
C GLY A 64 10.00 -1.29 -2.12
N PHE A 65 8.71 -1.35 -1.84
CA PHE A 65 7.89 -2.53 -2.05
C PHE A 65 6.66 -2.13 -2.88
N ALA A 66 6.32 -2.93 -3.88
CA ALA A 66 5.16 -2.70 -4.73
C ALA A 66 4.41 -3.98 -5.09
N ALA A 67 3.09 -3.87 -5.16
CA ALA A 67 2.19 -4.85 -5.73
C ALA A 67 1.45 -4.22 -6.91
N ALA A 68 1.66 -4.77 -8.10
CA ALA A 68 1.03 -4.33 -9.34
C ALA A 68 0.00 -5.38 -9.78
N MET A 69 -1.26 -4.98 -9.85
CA MET A 69 -2.37 -5.82 -10.31
C MET A 69 -2.83 -5.38 -11.69
N GLU A 70 -2.95 -6.35 -12.61
CA GLU A 70 -3.45 -6.15 -13.96
C GLU A 70 -4.96 -5.86 -13.90
N LEU A 71 -5.40 -4.83 -14.64
CA LEU A 71 -6.82 -4.60 -14.88
C LEU A 71 -7.23 -5.38 -16.13
N VAL A 72 -8.28 -6.19 -15.99
CA VAL A 72 -8.87 -6.94 -17.11
C VAL A 72 -9.77 -6.02 -17.94
N GLU A 73 -10.51 -5.11 -17.31
CA GLU A 73 -11.40 -4.14 -17.96
C GLU A 73 -11.32 -2.75 -17.29
N THR A 74 -11.83 -1.72 -17.98
CA THR A 74 -11.85 -0.34 -17.49
C THR A 74 -13.17 0.07 -16.81
N SER A 75 -13.95 -0.90 -16.31
CA SER A 75 -15.13 -0.57 -15.52
C SER A 75 -14.74 -0.11 -14.11
N ASP A 76 -15.53 0.79 -13.51
CA ASP A 76 -15.26 1.28 -12.15
C ASP A 76 -15.20 0.15 -11.12
N SER A 77 -15.96 -0.94 -11.34
CA SER A 77 -15.95 -2.11 -10.46
C SER A 77 -14.66 -2.94 -10.59
N GLU A 78 -14.14 -3.14 -11.81
CA GLU A 78 -12.87 -3.85 -12.01
C GLU A 78 -11.67 -3.01 -11.54
N LEU A 79 -11.76 -1.68 -11.71
CA LEU A 79 -10.85 -0.71 -11.13
C LEU A 79 -10.79 -0.83 -9.60
N GLU A 80 -11.96 -0.84 -8.95
CA GLU A 80 -12.08 -1.01 -7.49
C GLU A 80 -11.54 -2.37 -7.04
N LEU A 81 -11.85 -3.46 -7.75
CA LEU A 81 -11.38 -4.79 -7.40
C LEU A 81 -9.85 -4.89 -7.49
N SER A 82 -9.27 -4.44 -8.61
CA SER A 82 -7.81 -4.48 -8.84
C SER A 82 -7.07 -3.62 -7.81
N PHE A 83 -7.63 -2.46 -7.50
CA PHE A 83 -7.14 -1.58 -6.44
C PHE A 83 -7.16 -2.25 -5.06
N LEU A 84 -8.28 -2.87 -4.68
CA LEU A 84 -8.41 -3.56 -3.40
C LEU A 84 -7.45 -4.75 -3.30
N LYS A 85 -7.21 -5.47 -4.39
CA LYS A 85 -6.21 -6.54 -4.44
C LYS A 85 -4.79 -5.99 -4.24
N ALA A 86 -4.40 -4.97 -4.99
CA ALA A 86 -3.07 -4.34 -4.91
C ALA A 86 -2.80 -3.85 -3.48
N ASN A 87 -3.79 -3.20 -2.87
CA ASN A 87 -3.70 -2.74 -1.49
C ASN A 87 -3.57 -3.87 -0.49
N ASN A 88 -4.38 -4.93 -0.62
CA ASN A 88 -4.32 -6.04 0.31
C ASN A 88 -2.91 -6.66 0.33
N VAL A 89 -2.32 -6.85 -0.84
CA VAL A 89 -0.94 -7.35 -0.97
C VAL A 89 0.05 -6.38 -0.35
N CYS A 90 -0.02 -5.08 -0.68
CA CYS A 90 0.93 -4.09 -0.16
C CYS A 90 0.82 -3.89 1.37
N VAL A 91 -0.38 -3.96 1.92
CA VAL A 91 -0.58 -3.93 3.37
C VAL A 91 -0.04 -5.22 4.02
N SER A 92 -0.20 -6.37 3.36
CA SER A 92 0.30 -7.66 3.85
C SER A 92 1.81 -7.75 3.95
N GLY A 93 2.54 -7.07 3.07
CA GLY A 93 4.00 -6.97 3.21
C GLY A 93 4.44 -6.05 4.35
N ALA A 94 3.65 -5.03 4.67
CA ALA A 94 4.03 -3.97 5.62
C ALA A 94 3.64 -4.26 7.08
N LEU A 95 2.55 -4.98 7.31
CA LEU A 95 1.97 -5.19 8.63
C LEU A 95 2.14 -6.62 9.13
N GLU A 96 2.12 -6.79 10.44
CA GLU A 96 2.05 -8.12 11.01
C GLU A 96 0.68 -8.74 10.73
N SER A 97 0.66 -10.07 10.58
CA SER A 97 -0.56 -10.82 10.25
C SER A 97 -1.67 -10.60 11.28
N ILE A 98 -1.31 -10.36 12.55
CA ILE A 98 -2.23 -10.07 13.65
C ILE A 98 -2.87 -8.68 13.47
N ASP A 99 -2.10 -7.66 13.12
CA ASP A 99 -2.61 -6.31 12.87
C ASP A 99 -3.60 -6.29 11.71
N MET A 100 -3.31 -7.05 10.65
CA MET A 100 -4.22 -7.21 9.52
C MET A 100 -5.53 -7.89 9.88
N ALA A 101 -5.46 -8.99 10.65
CA ALA A 101 -6.63 -9.78 11.02
C ALA A 101 -7.58 -9.02 11.96
N GLN A 102 -7.03 -8.11 12.78
CA GLN A 102 -7.80 -7.37 13.77
C GLN A 102 -8.37 -6.03 13.26
N HIS A 103 -7.90 -5.52 12.12
CA HIS A 103 -8.23 -4.17 11.67
C HIS A 103 -8.87 -4.09 10.28
N THR A 104 -10.19 -4.30 10.25
CA THR A 104 -11.04 -4.05 9.05
C THR A 104 -11.10 -2.56 8.65
N THR A 105 -10.78 -1.66 9.58
CA THR A 105 -10.80 -0.20 9.39
C THR A 105 -9.79 0.29 8.36
N LEU A 106 -8.60 -0.31 8.26
CA LEU A 106 -7.63 0.11 7.24
C LEU A 106 -8.17 -0.16 5.83
N ARG A 107 -8.67 -1.38 5.60
CA ARG A 107 -9.22 -1.76 4.29
C ARG A 107 -10.35 -0.83 3.87
N GLN A 108 -11.24 -0.48 4.82
CA GLN A 108 -12.32 0.47 4.58
C GLN A 108 -11.80 1.90 4.30
N SER A 109 -10.78 2.35 5.04
CA SER A 109 -10.16 3.67 4.83
C SER A 109 -9.52 3.78 3.45
N MET A 110 -8.74 2.76 3.04
CA MET A 110 -8.13 2.73 1.71
C MET A 110 -9.18 2.68 0.60
N ARG A 111 -10.24 1.89 0.77
CA ARG A 111 -11.38 1.85 -0.17
C ARG A 111 -12.04 3.23 -0.30
N LYS A 112 -12.29 3.90 0.83
CA LYS A 112 -12.88 5.24 0.82
C LYS A 112 -11.97 6.26 0.12
N SER A 113 -10.67 6.22 0.42
CA SER A 113 -9.67 7.08 -0.23
C SER A 113 -9.68 6.89 -1.74
N PHE A 114 -9.76 5.66 -2.23
CA PHE A 114 -9.86 5.38 -3.66
C PHE A 114 -11.13 5.89 -4.30
N ASN A 115 -12.28 5.62 -3.69
CA ASN A 115 -13.55 6.08 -4.25
C ASN A 115 -13.60 7.61 -4.33
N SER A 116 -13.00 8.30 -3.36
CA SER A 116 -12.79 9.75 -3.44
C SER A 116 -11.87 10.15 -4.60
N SER A 117 -10.73 9.47 -4.79
CA SER A 117 -9.82 9.72 -5.93
C SER A 117 -10.48 9.44 -7.28
N LEU A 118 -11.21 8.34 -7.44
CA LEU A 118 -11.98 8.04 -8.66
C LEU A 118 -13.01 9.12 -8.96
N THR A 119 -13.78 9.55 -7.95
CA THR A 119 -14.79 10.60 -8.11
C THR A 119 -14.15 11.93 -8.50
N ALA A 120 -12.94 12.20 -8.01
CA ALA A 120 -12.14 13.37 -8.36
C ALA A 120 -11.35 13.21 -9.68
N TYR A 121 -11.48 12.08 -10.37
CA TYR A 121 -10.70 11.70 -11.56
C TYR A 121 -9.17 11.74 -11.33
N GLU A 122 -8.74 11.43 -10.12
CA GLU A 122 -7.34 11.29 -9.74
C GLU A 122 -6.87 9.84 -9.94
N ASN A 123 -5.74 9.67 -10.61
CA ASN A 123 -5.14 8.34 -10.83
C ASN A 123 -4.35 7.83 -9.62
N ARG A 124 -4.58 8.38 -8.42
CA ARG A 124 -3.78 8.11 -7.22
C ARG A 124 -4.60 8.27 -5.95
N ALA A 125 -4.46 7.31 -5.05
CA ALA A 125 -4.93 7.37 -3.67
C ALA A 125 -3.76 7.18 -2.70
N THR A 126 -3.78 7.90 -1.57
CA THR A 126 -2.76 7.78 -0.53
C THR A 126 -3.45 7.49 0.79
N THR A 127 -2.97 6.51 1.54
CA THR A 127 -3.50 6.18 2.87
C THR A 127 -2.36 6.00 3.86
N SER A 128 -2.45 6.69 5.00
CA SER A 128 -1.50 6.54 6.10
C SER A 128 -2.08 5.64 7.18
N ALA A 129 -1.31 4.65 7.63
CA ALA A 129 -1.73 3.71 8.66
C ALA A 129 -0.53 3.15 9.42
N TRP A 130 -0.61 3.13 10.75
CA TRP A 130 0.44 2.59 11.64
C TRP A 130 1.84 3.13 11.39
N GLY A 131 1.91 4.42 11.02
CA GLY A 131 3.15 5.10 10.67
C GLY A 131 3.61 4.86 9.24
N TYR A 132 3.02 3.95 8.48
CA TYR A 132 3.33 3.74 7.06
C TYR A 132 2.48 4.62 6.15
N GLN A 133 3.03 4.97 4.99
CA GLN A 133 2.32 5.68 3.93
C GLN A 133 2.21 4.79 2.70
N PHE A 134 1.00 4.32 2.43
CA PHE A 134 0.69 3.52 1.25
C PHE A 134 0.22 4.44 0.14
N LYS A 135 0.79 4.26 -1.04
CA LYS A 135 0.37 4.98 -2.24
C LYS A 135 -0.08 3.97 -3.28
N THR A 136 -1.29 4.14 -3.78
CA THR A 136 -1.82 3.31 -4.86
C THR A 136 -2.14 4.17 -6.06
N GLU A 137 -1.64 3.79 -7.23
CA GLU A 137 -1.84 4.54 -8.47
C GLU A 137 -2.29 3.65 -9.62
N LEU A 138 -3.08 4.22 -10.52
CA LEU A 138 -3.45 3.61 -11.80
C LEU A 138 -2.44 4.06 -12.84
N ALA A 139 -1.69 3.11 -13.40
CA ALA A 139 -0.64 3.37 -14.39
C ALA A 139 -0.89 2.58 -15.68
N LYS A 140 -0.57 3.15 -16.84
CA LYS A 140 -0.55 2.41 -18.10
C LYS A 140 0.82 1.78 -18.31
N HIS A 141 0.86 0.50 -18.64
CA HIS A 141 2.08 -0.25 -18.94
C HIS A 141 1.82 -1.23 -20.08
N ASN A 142 2.59 -1.13 -21.17
CA ASN A 142 2.49 -2.01 -22.35
C ASN A 142 1.05 -2.23 -22.87
N GLY A 143 0.24 -1.16 -22.92
CA GLY A 143 -1.15 -1.22 -23.39
C GLY A 143 -2.16 -1.71 -22.36
N SER A 144 -1.72 -2.19 -21.19
CA SER A 144 -2.56 -2.58 -20.07
C SER A 144 -2.61 -1.47 -19.01
N THR A 145 -3.69 -1.41 -18.23
CA THR A 145 -3.75 -0.55 -17.03
C THR A 145 -3.43 -1.41 -15.82
N LEU A 146 -2.62 -0.90 -14.89
CA LEU A 146 -2.22 -1.56 -13.67
C LEU A 146 -2.66 -0.73 -12.45
N ALA A 147 -3.16 -1.39 -11.41
CA ALA A 147 -3.27 -0.80 -10.08
C ALA A 147 -2.00 -1.15 -9.29
N ILE A 148 -1.19 -0.15 -8.96
CA ILE A 148 0.10 -0.32 -8.31
C ILE A 148 0.01 0.27 -6.92
N CYS A 149 0.03 -0.57 -5.88
CA CYS A 149 0.17 -0.13 -4.50
C CYS A 149 1.62 -0.29 -4.06
N GLY A 150 2.20 0.74 -3.48
CA GLY A 150 3.57 0.72 -2.99
C GLY A 150 3.75 1.35 -1.62
N LEU A 151 4.79 0.87 -0.93
CA LEU A 151 5.37 1.40 0.29
C LEU A 151 6.80 1.87 -0.03
N ARG A 152 7.14 3.07 0.41
CA ARG A 152 8.48 3.69 0.26
C ARG A 152 8.86 4.39 1.55
#